data_AF-A0A6H2DT03-F1
#
_entry.id   AF-A0A6H2DT03-F1
#
_cell.length_a   1.000
_cell.length_b   1.000
_cell.length_c   1.000
_cell.angle_alpha   90.00
_cell.angle_beta   90.00
_cell.angle_gamma   90.00
#
_symmetry.space_group_name_H-M   'P 1'
#
loop_
_entity.id
_entity.type
_entity.pdbx_description
1 polymer ?
#
loop_
_entity_poly.entity_id
_entity_poly.type
_entity_poly.pdbx_seq_one_letter_code
_entity_poly.pdbx_strand_id
1 'polypeptide(L)'
;MFKFKFADIGEGLHEGVVGEIFVKEGDMVKEGDSLFSVETDKMASEIPSPATGKIVKILMAQGDTIHVGQEIFHIDDGKGDSGDSAPAEETPAPAPEAPKKEEAQEEGGASVVGEVKVSNELFDLSAFAKPKPATTTEAKPESALSRRAAMREKVLAQQAEAKSKGTTYSGTVDEEFDVIVIGSGPGGYLAASEAGQNGLKTLIVEKEFWGGVCLNVGCIPTKAMLKSAEVLELVNHASEYGVIGHTVPFKLSWEKMHERKRGVVAKLVGGVQGIVRAAKAKSEIGQAEFLASHVIKVNGKVYRGKNLIIATGSTDRKIDLPGFAQAYESGEVITSKEAINLEKQPKSITIVGGGVIGVEFAQIFATAGTKVTILQNLPLILANLDSEISKQVSANLEKLGVKIITNATTQRFENDEVVYSVDGKEERIKSDITLVSVGRIPNTQGLKEVGLELGQRSELVTDEFCKTNVEGVYGIGDVSGKSMLAHVAYRHAVVAVANIVGKKERYSDKTVPACIYTHPEIASIGLTEEQAKAKGIDFIVGKASYGHIGKAIATNETQGFAKLLVDKEFGEIIGVHVLGAVATDIISELVVAVDLETTVYEIADAIHPHPTYSEIVWEAARNAVAKLNKLKK
;
A
#
# COMPACT_ATOMS: atom_id res chain seq x y z
N MET A 1 30.65 19.71 34.83
CA MET A 1 30.81 18.28 34.44
C MET A 1 29.48 17.59 34.66
N PHE A 2 28.80 17.27 33.57
CA PHE A 2 27.50 16.64 33.59
C PHE A 2 27.63 15.13 33.85
N LYS A 3 26.97 14.65 34.92
CA LYS A 3 26.91 13.22 35.24
C LYS A 3 25.64 12.63 34.66
N PHE A 4 25.79 11.86 33.60
CA PHE A 4 24.66 11.18 32.99
C PHE A 4 24.30 9.93 33.80
N LYS A 5 23.07 9.91 34.32
CA LYS A 5 22.48 8.76 35.00
C LYS A 5 21.53 8.02 34.08
N PHE A 6 21.53 6.70 34.14
CA PHE A 6 20.62 5.87 33.35
C PHE A 6 19.16 6.18 33.73
N ALA A 7 18.38 6.62 32.75
CA ALA A 7 16.97 7.00 32.94
C ALA A 7 16.05 5.80 32.71
N ASP A 8 14.84 5.88 33.26
CA ASP A 8 13.79 4.89 32.99
C ASP A 8 13.45 4.88 31.49
N ILE A 9 13.50 3.69 30.89
CA ILE A 9 13.26 3.46 29.46
C ILE A 9 11.79 3.11 29.15
N GLY A 10 10.90 3.19 30.14
CA GLY A 10 9.48 2.88 30.01
C GLY A 10 9.18 1.39 30.21
N GLU A 11 7.91 1.08 30.51
CA GLU A 11 7.38 -0.29 30.75
C GLU A 11 7.73 -0.99 32.09
N GLY A 12 8.22 -0.25 33.10
CA GLY A 12 8.49 -0.81 34.43
C GLY A 12 9.78 -1.63 34.53
N LEU A 13 10.72 -1.40 33.60
CA LEU A 13 12.04 -2.02 33.57
C LEU A 13 13.02 -1.23 34.44
N HIS A 14 13.55 -1.85 35.49
CA HIS A 14 14.43 -1.20 36.48
C HIS A 14 15.94 -1.46 36.25
N GLU A 15 16.28 -2.32 35.29
CA GLU A 15 17.65 -2.71 34.93
C GLU A 15 17.75 -3.09 33.44
N GLY A 16 18.97 -3.04 32.88
CA GLY A 16 19.25 -3.48 31.51
C GLY A 16 20.71 -3.87 31.31
N VAL A 17 20.99 -4.70 30.31
CA VAL A 17 22.36 -5.15 29.98
C VAL A 17 22.96 -4.23 28.92
N VAL A 18 24.16 -3.73 29.14
CA VAL A 18 24.87 -2.86 28.19
C VAL A 18 25.28 -3.67 26.96
N GLY A 19 24.75 -3.29 25.81
CA GLY A 19 25.12 -3.82 24.51
C GLY A 19 26.40 -3.15 23.98
N GLU A 20 26.34 -2.60 22.77
CA GLU A 20 27.48 -1.94 22.12
C GLU A 20 27.61 -0.49 22.60
N ILE A 21 28.83 -0.06 22.94
CA ILE A 21 29.14 1.34 23.27
C ILE A 21 29.72 2.00 22.02
N PHE A 22 29.05 3.04 21.52
CA PHE A 22 29.37 3.67 20.23
C PHE A 22 30.43 4.78 20.32
N VAL A 23 30.80 5.18 21.54
CA VAL A 23 31.70 6.32 21.82
C VAL A 23 32.89 5.91 22.70
N LYS A 24 33.98 6.68 22.64
CA LYS A 24 35.18 6.49 23.47
C LYS A 24 35.45 7.70 24.35
N GLU A 25 36.19 7.49 25.44
CA GLU A 25 36.70 8.59 26.26
C GLU A 25 37.56 9.53 25.40
N GLY A 26 37.20 10.82 25.39
CA GLY A 26 37.81 11.84 24.56
C GLY A 26 36.95 12.31 23.37
N ASP A 27 35.89 11.59 23.01
CA ASP A 27 35.03 11.95 21.87
C ASP A 27 34.12 13.15 22.18
N MET A 28 33.84 13.97 21.16
CA MET A 28 32.85 15.06 21.22
C MET A 28 31.50 14.54 20.73
N VAL A 29 30.46 14.67 21.56
CA VAL A 29 29.08 14.25 21.25
C VAL A 29 28.14 15.44 21.29
N LYS A 30 27.08 15.42 20.48
CA LYS A 30 25.97 16.38 20.53
C LYS A 30 24.78 15.78 21.27
N GLU A 31 23.94 16.64 21.81
CA GLU A 31 22.64 16.23 22.37
C GLU A 31 21.83 15.49 21.29
N GLY A 32 21.36 14.29 21.62
CA GLY A 32 20.65 13.38 20.70
C GLY A 32 21.52 12.32 20.02
N ASP A 33 22.86 12.39 20.08
CA ASP A 33 23.74 11.37 19.48
C ASP A 33 23.69 10.05 20.28
N SER A 34 23.57 8.89 19.61
CA SER A 34 23.56 7.57 20.26
C SER A 34 24.88 7.27 20.98
N LEU A 35 24.82 7.00 22.29
CA LEU A 35 26.01 6.72 23.11
C LEU A 35 26.29 5.21 23.24
N PHE A 36 25.25 4.41 23.46
CA PHE A 36 25.33 2.95 23.62
C PHE A 36 23.95 2.30 23.44
N SER A 37 23.92 0.98 23.25
CA SER A 37 22.68 0.20 23.29
C SER A 37 22.47 -0.49 24.63
N VAL A 38 21.21 -0.66 25.03
CA VAL A 38 20.78 -1.44 26.19
C VAL A 38 19.86 -2.56 25.71
N GLU A 39 20.19 -3.79 26.10
CA GLU A 39 19.37 -4.97 25.87
C GLU A 39 18.57 -5.30 27.13
N THR A 40 17.26 -5.46 26.96
CA THR A 40 16.33 -5.96 27.97
C THR A 40 15.68 -7.25 27.47
N ASP A 41 14.93 -7.93 28.35
CA ASP A 41 14.17 -9.15 28.01
C ASP A 41 13.15 -8.95 26.87
N LYS A 42 12.72 -7.71 26.63
CA LYS A 42 11.71 -7.35 25.62
C LYS A 42 12.25 -6.61 24.40
N MET A 43 13.30 -5.81 24.54
CA MET A 43 13.80 -4.96 23.45
C MET A 43 15.27 -4.53 23.62
N ALA A 44 15.91 -4.22 22.50
CA ALA A 44 17.18 -3.50 22.45
C ALA A 44 16.92 -2.04 22.04
N SER A 45 17.39 -1.09 22.85
CA SER A 45 17.17 0.35 22.66
C SER A 45 18.49 1.11 22.66
N GLU A 46 18.66 2.08 21.76
CA GLU A 46 19.80 3.00 21.78
C GLU A 46 19.53 4.18 22.70
N ILE A 47 20.51 4.52 23.55
CA ILE A 47 20.39 5.61 24.50
C ILE A 47 21.12 6.86 23.96
N PRO A 48 20.40 7.96 23.69
CA PRO A 48 21.00 9.19 23.17
C PRO A 48 21.68 10.02 24.26
N SER A 49 22.62 10.87 23.86
CA SER A 49 23.29 11.81 24.74
C SER A 49 22.34 12.92 25.20
N PRO A 50 22.21 13.19 26.50
CA PRO A 50 21.36 14.27 27.02
C PRO A 50 22.00 15.66 26.92
N ALA A 51 23.29 15.75 26.55
CA ALA A 51 24.01 17.02 26.49
C ALA A 51 25.08 17.01 25.39
N THR A 52 25.42 18.19 24.90
CA THR A 52 26.57 18.39 24.00
C THR A 52 27.83 18.60 24.83
N GLY A 53 28.88 17.83 24.57
CA GLY A 53 30.14 17.95 25.30
C GLY A 53 31.13 16.84 25.00
N LYS A 54 32.27 16.85 25.70
CA LYS A 54 33.32 15.85 25.56
C LYS A 54 33.12 14.73 26.55
N ILE A 55 33.13 13.47 26.10
CA ILE A 55 33.09 12.31 27.00
C ILE A 55 34.41 12.26 27.77
N VAL A 56 34.35 12.44 29.08
CA VAL A 56 35.55 12.41 29.94
C VAL A 56 35.75 11.03 30.54
N LYS A 57 34.66 10.34 30.89
CA LYS A 57 34.73 9.02 31.51
C LYS A 57 33.52 8.16 31.18
N ILE A 58 33.76 6.88 30.91
CA ILE A 58 32.73 5.85 30.74
C ILE A 58 32.78 4.93 31.97
N LEU A 59 31.65 4.75 32.67
CA LEU A 59 31.58 4.03 33.95
C LEU A 59 30.98 2.62 33.84
N MET A 60 30.84 2.11 32.62
CA MET A 60 30.27 0.80 32.32
C MET A 60 31.05 0.12 31.20
N ALA A 61 31.04 -1.20 31.19
CA ALA A 61 31.57 -2.04 30.12
C ALA A 61 30.44 -2.75 29.36
N GLN A 62 30.71 -3.14 28.12
CA GLN A 62 29.82 -4.00 27.35
C GLN A 62 29.59 -5.32 28.11
N GLY A 63 28.32 -5.67 28.31
CA GLY A 63 27.85 -6.83 29.07
C GLY A 63 27.51 -6.54 30.54
N ASP A 64 27.78 -5.33 31.06
CA ASP A 64 27.41 -4.97 32.43
C ASP A 64 25.90 -4.80 32.58
N THR A 65 25.35 -5.14 33.75
CA THR A 65 23.97 -4.81 34.12
C THR A 65 23.94 -3.44 34.80
N ILE A 66 23.16 -2.50 34.25
CA ILE A 66 22.99 -1.14 34.77
C ILE A 66 21.57 -0.94 35.31
N HIS A 67 21.43 -0.17 36.38
CA HIS A 67 20.15 0.13 37.03
C HIS A 67 19.73 1.59 36.83
N VAL A 68 18.42 1.86 36.84
CA VAL A 68 17.88 3.23 36.76
C VAL A 68 18.48 4.09 37.91
N GLY A 69 19.03 5.24 37.56
CA GLY A 69 19.71 6.15 38.48
C GLY A 69 21.22 5.93 38.62
N GLN A 70 21.78 4.86 38.05
CA GLN A 70 23.23 4.62 38.04
C GLN A 70 23.96 5.61 37.13
N GLU A 71 25.08 6.17 37.59
CA GLU A 71 25.94 7.05 36.78
C GLU A 71 26.69 6.23 35.73
N ILE A 72 26.54 6.59 34.46
CA ILE A 72 27.02 5.81 33.30
C ILE A 72 28.06 6.57 32.46
N PHE A 73 27.94 7.89 32.35
CA PHE A 73 28.92 8.75 31.66
C PHE A 73 29.20 10.03 32.43
N HIS A 74 30.44 10.53 32.32
CA HIS A 74 30.77 11.90 32.66
C HIS A 74 31.05 12.69 31.39
N ILE A 75 30.28 13.76 31.15
CA ILE A 75 30.39 14.63 29.98
C ILE A 75 30.87 16.00 30.44
N ASP A 76 31.94 16.51 29.86
CA ASP A 76 32.36 17.90 30.02
C ASP A 76 31.61 18.77 29.02
N ASP A 77 30.58 19.44 29.53
CA ASP A 77 29.71 20.38 28.81
C ASP A 77 30.25 21.82 28.85
N GLY A 78 31.47 22.04 29.35
CA GLY A 78 32.08 23.36 29.47
C GLY A 78 31.49 24.22 30.59
N LYS A 79 30.63 23.65 31.44
CA LYS A 79 30.08 24.30 32.64
C LYS A 79 30.81 23.74 33.88
N GLY A 80 31.68 24.55 34.46
CA GLY A 80 32.46 24.21 35.66
C GLY A 80 31.58 23.88 36.88
N ASP A 81 32.08 22.99 37.74
CA ASP A 81 31.41 22.47 38.94
C ASP A 81 31.22 23.57 40.00
N SER A 82 29.98 23.86 40.39
CA SER A 82 29.65 24.58 41.63
C SER A 82 28.83 23.64 42.51
N GLY A 83 29.47 23.07 43.52
CA GLY A 83 28.83 22.20 44.50
C GLY A 83 27.83 22.93 45.42
N ASP A 84 26.86 22.14 45.89
CA ASP A 84 25.92 22.33 47.00
C ASP A 84 25.34 23.74 47.29
N SER A 85 24.07 23.92 46.92
CA SER A 85 23.10 24.59 47.80
C SER A 85 21.77 23.83 47.76
N ALA A 86 21.33 23.40 48.94
CA ALA A 86 20.02 22.84 49.24
C ALA A 86 18.90 23.85 48.92
N PRO A 87 17.65 23.41 48.74
CA PRO A 87 16.57 24.27 48.24
C PRO A 87 16.12 25.26 49.31
N ALA A 88 16.19 26.56 49.02
CA ALA A 88 15.31 27.56 49.63
C ALA A 88 14.21 27.82 48.58
N GLU A 89 12.97 27.40 48.77
CA GLU A 89 12.04 27.82 49.83
C GLU A 89 11.86 29.35 49.82
N GLU A 90 10.95 29.81 48.96
CA GLU A 90 10.21 31.04 49.22
C GLU A 90 9.26 30.78 50.38
N THR A 91 9.45 31.47 51.50
CA THR A 91 8.46 31.58 52.58
C THR A 91 8.25 33.05 52.97
N PRO A 92 7.12 33.39 53.62
CA PRO A 92 6.35 34.61 53.43
C PRO A 92 6.35 35.54 54.65
N ALA A 93 5.63 36.68 54.59
CA ALA A 93 4.99 37.33 55.76
C ALA A 93 4.11 38.54 55.33
N PRO A 94 3.08 38.96 56.12
CA PRO A 94 2.31 38.22 57.13
C PRO A 94 0.77 38.41 57.02
N ALA A 95 0.02 37.52 57.71
CA ALA A 95 -1.40 37.65 58.06
C ALA A 95 -1.58 38.47 59.37
N PRO A 96 -2.81 38.89 59.78
CA PRO A 96 -3.89 38.01 60.25
C PRO A 96 -5.29 38.44 59.72
N GLU A 97 -6.39 37.68 59.81
CA GLU A 97 -6.98 37.02 60.97
C GLU A 97 -8.09 36.02 60.55
N ALA A 98 -8.30 34.98 61.37
CA ALA A 98 -9.26 33.86 61.17
C ALA A 98 -10.73 34.26 61.49
N PRO A 99 -11.78 33.52 61.08
CA PRO A 99 -12.13 32.26 61.78
C PRO A 99 -12.89 31.15 60.99
N LYS A 100 -12.75 29.92 61.52
CA LYS A 100 -13.72 28.81 61.73
C LYS A 100 -14.43 28.04 60.59
N LYS A 101 -14.17 26.72 60.63
CA LYS A 101 -15.03 25.51 60.46
C LYS A 101 -16.49 25.70 60.01
N GLU A 102 -16.91 24.96 58.98
CA GLU A 102 -18.06 24.02 59.01
C GLU A 102 -18.16 23.17 57.72
N GLU A 103 -18.97 22.12 57.82
CA GLU A 103 -19.12 20.89 57.03
C GLU A 103 -19.66 21.03 55.58
N ALA A 104 -19.39 20.03 54.72
CA ALA A 104 -20.36 19.38 53.81
C ALA A 104 -19.68 18.36 52.87
N GLN A 105 -19.95 17.07 53.10
CA GLN A 105 -20.63 16.11 52.21
C GLN A 105 -19.84 15.53 51.02
N GLU A 106 -19.56 14.23 51.17
CA GLU A 106 -19.39 13.27 50.07
C GLU A 106 -20.64 13.21 49.20
N GLU A 107 -20.47 13.20 47.88
CA GLU A 107 -21.28 12.38 46.97
C GLU A 107 -20.41 11.92 45.80
N GLY A 108 -20.45 10.61 45.55
CA GLY A 108 -19.55 9.90 44.64
C GLY A 108 -19.95 9.99 43.17
N GLY A 109 -18.94 10.01 42.31
CA GLY A 109 -19.04 9.68 40.89
C GLY A 109 -18.29 8.38 40.62
N ALA A 110 -19.03 7.31 40.34
CA ALA A 110 -18.51 5.97 40.09
C ALA A 110 -17.73 5.89 38.76
N SER A 111 -16.52 5.35 38.82
CA SER A 111 -15.82 4.75 37.69
C SER A 111 -16.16 3.26 37.66
N VAL A 112 -16.85 2.78 36.62
CA VAL A 112 -17.15 1.37 36.41
C VAL A 112 -16.25 0.81 35.31
N VAL A 113 -15.08 0.33 35.71
CA VAL A 113 -14.37 -0.73 34.97
C VAL A 113 -14.05 -1.81 36.01
N GLY A 114 -14.92 -2.81 36.08
CA GLY A 114 -14.72 -3.98 36.91
C GLY A 114 -13.65 -4.88 36.28
N GLU A 115 -12.65 -5.26 37.07
CA GLU A 115 -11.69 -6.29 36.71
C GLU A 115 -12.41 -7.63 36.50
N VAL A 116 -12.32 -8.18 35.28
CA VAL A 116 -12.83 -9.53 34.99
C VAL A 116 -11.73 -10.54 35.33
N LYS A 117 -11.95 -11.33 36.37
CA LYS A 117 -11.18 -12.57 36.62
C LYS A 117 -11.62 -13.65 35.64
N VAL A 118 -10.69 -14.12 34.81
CA VAL A 118 -10.90 -15.28 33.93
C VAL A 118 -10.71 -16.55 34.77
N SER A 119 -11.74 -17.41 34.84
CA SER A 119 -11.61 -18.78 35.36
C SER A 119 -11.56 -19.78 34.21
N ASN A 120 -10.75 -20.83 34.37
CA ASN A 120 -10.54 -21.90 33.38
C ASN A 120 -11.28 -23.19 33.75
N GLU A 121 -12.54 -23.09 34.17
CA GLU A 121 -13.37 -24.27 34.38
C GLU A 121 -14.76 -24.05 33.81
N LEU A 122 -15.06 -24.76 32.71
CA LEU A 122 -16.35 -25.40 32.39
C LEU A 122 -16.41 -25.64 30.86
N PHE A 123 -16.24 -26.89 30.42
CA PHE A 123 -17.09 -27.58 29.43
C PHE A 123 -16.65 -29.05 29.32
N ASP A 124 -17.42 -29.95 29.93
CA ASP A 124 -17.37 -31.39 29.69
C ASP A 124 -18.10 -31.69 28.36
N LEU A 125 -17.34 -32.15 27.36
CA LEU A 125 -17.80 -32.42 26.00
C LEU A 125 -18.32 -33.86 25.81
N SER A 126 -18.57 -34.62 26.87
CA SER A 126 -18.99 -36.03 26.77
C SER A 126 -20.50 -36.25 26.51
N ALA A 127 -21.32 -35.20 26.37
CA ALA A 127 -22.78 -35.32 26.26
C ALA A 127 -23.41 -35.13 24.85
N PHE A 128 -22.61 -34.91 23.78
CA PHE A 128 -23.15 -34.77 22.42
C PHE A 128 -22.87 -35.99 21.54
N ALA A 129 -23.48 -37.12 21.87
CA ALA A 129 -23.71 -38.20 20.91
C ALA A 129 -25.15 -38.09 20.39
N LYS A 130 -25.33 -37.78 19.10
CA LYS A 130 -26.63 -37.88 18.42
C LYS A 130 -26.53 -38.69 17.11
N PRO A 131 -27.64 -39.34 16.71
CA PRO A 131 -27.62 -40.59 15.97
C PRO A 131 -27.43 -40.43 14.46
N LYS A 132 -27.02 -41.55 13.86
CA LYS A 132 -26.75 -41.77 12.43
C LYS A 132 -27.94 -41.37 11.54
N PRO A 133 -27.75 -40.57 10.47
CA PRO A 133 -28.83 -40.29 9.53
C PRO A 133 -29.10 -41.50 8.63
N ALA A 134 -30.37 -41.77 8.38
CA ALA A 134 -30.82 -42.66 7.31
C ALA A 134 -30.56 -41.99 5.95
N THR A 135 -29.96 -42.76 5.04
CA THR A 135 -29.68 -42.40 3.66
C THR A 135 -30.95 -42.40 2.82
N THR A 136 -31.36 -41.23 2.34
CA THR A 136 -32.17 -41.07 1.13
C THR A 136 -31.41 -40.15 0.18
N THR A 137 -30.84 -40.74 -0.86
CA THR A 137 -30.17 -40.06 -1.96
C THR A 137 -31.21 -39.55 -2.96
N GLU A 138 -31.46 -38.23 -2.94
CA GLU A 138 -31.90 -37.50 -4.13
C GLU A 138 -30.89 -36.39 -4.40
N ALA A 139 -30.19 -36.49 -5.54
CA ALA A 139 -29.18 -35.54 -5.95
C ALA A 139 -29.85 -34.24 -6.43
N LYS A 140 -29.62 -33.14 -5.71
CA LYS A 140 -29.91 -31.79 -6.23
C LYS A 140 -28.95 -31.46 -7.37
N PRO A 141 -29.38 -30.72 -8.41
CA PRO A 141 -28.49 -30.36 -9.52
C PRO A 141 -27.47 -29.33 -9.04
N GLU A 142 -26.19 -29.63 -9.21
CA GLU A 142 -25.09 -28.68 -9.05
C GLU A 142 -25.31 -27.41 -9.89
N SER A 143 -25.01 -26.25 -9.30
CA SER A 143 -25.15 -24.95 -9.94
C SER A 143 -24.27 -24.82 -11.19
N ALA A 144 -24.67 -23.98 -12.14
CA ALA A 144 -23.92 -23.76 -13.38
C ALA A 144 -22.50 -23.18 -13.12
N LEU A 145 -22.31 -22.52 -11.97
CA LEU A 145 -21.01 -22.02 -11.50
C LEU A 145 -20.09 -23.15 -11.05
N SER A 146 -20.60 -24.15 -10.29
CA SER A 146 -19.75 -25.26 -9.83
C SER A 146 -19.35 -26.20 -10.97
N ARG A 147 -20.22 -26.42 -11.98
CA ARG A 147 -19.87 -27.21 -13.17
C ARG A 147 -18.79 -26.54 -14.01
N ARG A 148 -18.81 -25.21 -14.13
CA ARG A 148 -17.74 -24.46 -14.80
C ARG A 148 -16.44 -24.48 -14.02
N ALA A 149 -16.48 -24.41 -12.69
CA ALA A 149 -15.31 -24.55 -11.84
C ALA A 149 -14.68 -25.95 -11.97
N ALA A 150 -15.48 -27.02 -11.90
CA ALA A 150 -15.02 -28.39 -12.05
C ALA A 150 -14.48 -28.71 -13.46
N MET A 151 -15.10 -28.15 -14.50
CA MET A 151 -14.61 -28.28 -15.88
C MET A 151 -13.30 -27.50 -16.09
N ARG A 152 -13.16 -26.32 -15.47
CA ARG A 152 -11.91 -25.55 -15.46
C ARG A 152 -10.80 -26.28 -14.71
N GLU A 153 -11.09 -26.89 -13.56
CA GLU A 153 -10.14 -27.73 -12.83
C GLU A 153 -9.68 -28.94 -13.67
N LYS A 154 -10.58 -29.61 -14.40
CA LYS A 154 -10.20 -30.72 -15.28
C LYS A 154 -9.33 -30.29 -16.46
N VAL A 155 -9.61 -29.12 -17.05
CA VAL A 155 -8.78 -28.55 -18.13
C VAL A 155 -7.41 -28.10 -17.61
N LEU A 156 -7.36 -27.49 -16.42
CA LEU A 156 -6.10 -27.09 -15.76
C LEU A 156 -5.26 -28.31 -15.34
N ALA A 157 -5.91 -29.38 -14.85
CA ALA A 157 -5.23 -30.63 -14.52
C ALA A 157 -4.65 -31.32 -15.76
N GLN A 158 -5.36 -31.29 -16.90
CA GLN A 158 -4.86 -31.80 -18.18
C GLN A 158 -3.73 -30.94 -18.78
N GLN A 159 -3.71 -29.63 -18.51
CA GLN A 159 -2.60 -28.75 -18.90
C GLN A 159 -1.37 -28.92 -18.00
N ALA A 160 -1.54 -29.32 -16.74
CA ALA A 160 -0.45 -29.57 -15.80
C ALA A 160 0.41 -30.81 -16.16
N GLU A 161 -0.12 -31.76 -16.94
CA GLU A 161 0.58 -32.99 -17.35
C GLU A 161 1.52 -32.81 -18.56
N ALA A 162 1.48 -31.67 -19.25
CA ALA A 162 2.30 -31.39 -20.44
C ALA A 162 3.44 -30.37 -20.19
N LYS A 163 4.05 -30.35 -19.00
CA LYS A 163 5.15 -29.42 -18.68
C LYS A 163 6.41 -29.78 -19.45
N SER A 164 6.94 -28.82 -20.21
CA SER A 164 8.22 -28.98 -20.90
C SER A 164 9.39 -28.71 -19.95
N LYS A 165 10.55 -29.35 -20.16
CA LYS A 165 11.77 -29.10 -19.38
C LYS A 165 12.45 -27.75 -19.69
N GLY A 166 11.80 -26.86 -20.44
CA GLY A 166 12.38 -25.59 -20.87
C GLY A 166 13.58 -25.76 -21.81
N THR A 167 14.19 -24.65 -22.24
CA THR A 167 15.46 -24.68 -22.96
C THR A 167 16.62 -24.95 -21.99
N THR A 168 17.69 -25.56 -22.48
CA THR A 168 18.87 -25.92 -21.68
C THR A 168 20.10 -25.10 -22.08
N TYR A 169 20.94 -24.73 -21.12
CA TYR A 169 22.22 -24.06 -21.36
C TYR A 169 23.40 -25.01 -21.13
N SER A 170 24.30 -25.11 -22.12
CA SER A 170 25.47 -26.00 -22.13
C SER A 170 26.81 -25.29 -21.90
N GLY A 171 26.81 -23.97 -21.68
CA GLY A 171 28.03 -23.22 -21.34
C GLY A 171 28.38 -23.30 -19.85
N THR A 172 29.46 -22.64 -19.47
CA THR A 172 29.93 -22.56 -18.08
C THR A 172 28.98 -21.78 -17.20
N VAL A 173 28.72 -22.28 -15.99
CA VAL A 173 27.91 -21.61 -14.95
C VAL A 173 28.87 -21.17 -13.84
N ASP A 174 28.83 -19.89 -13.48
CA ASP A 174 29.71 -19.33 -12.45
C ASP A 174 29.19 -19.63 -11.03
N GLU A 175 27.88 -19.50 -10.81
CA GLU A 175 27.26 -19.74 -9.49
C GLU A 175 25.85 -20.33 -9.60
N GLU A 176 25.51 -21.22 -8.65
CA GLU A 176 24.19 -21.85 -8.53
C GLU A 176 23.42 -21.40 -7.27
N PHE A 177 22.09 -21.33 -7.41
CA PHE A 177 21.14 -20.90 -6.37
C PHE A 177 19.92 -21.83 -6.32
N ASP A 178 19.27 -21.91 -5.16
CA ASP A 178 17.99 -22.61 -5.03
C ASP A 178 16.86 -21.80 -5.67
N VAL A 179 16.92 -20.47 -5.53
CA VAL A 179 15.96 -19.53 -6.13
C VAL A 179 16.71 -18.33 -6.70
N ILE A 180 16.41 -17.98 -7.95
CA ILE A 180 16.80 -16.70 -8.54
C ILE A 180 15.52 -15.88 -8.75
N VAL A 181 15.53 -14.62 -8.32
CA VAL A 181 14.44 -13.66 -8.51
C VAL A 181 14.90 -12.55 -9.46
N ILE A 182 14.15 -12.33 -10.54
CA ILE A 182 14.47 -11.31 -11.55
C ILE A 182 13.55 -10.10 -11.37
N GLY A 183 14.10 -8.99 -10.90
CA GLY A 183 13.38 -7.76 -10.58
C GLY A 183 13.14 -7.62 -9.08
N SER A 184 13.27 -6.39 -8.58
CA SER A 184 13.12 -6.06 -7.15
C SER A 184 11.91 -5.18 -6.85
N GLY A 185 10.87 -5.25 -7.69
CA GLY A 185 9.56 -4.67 -7.39
C GLY A 185 8.88 -5.31 -6.17
N PRO A 186 7.68 -4.84 -5.78
CA PRO A 186 6.89 -5.38 -4.66
C PRO A 186 6.93 -6.90 -4.51
N GLY A 187 6.58 -7.64 -5.57
CA GLY A 187 6.63 -9.10 -5.55
C GLY A 187 8.06 -9.67 -5.50
N GLY A 188 9.01 -9.04 -6.18
CA GLY A 188 10.37 -9.56 -6.30
C GLY A 188 11.15 -9.52 -4.99
N TYR A 189 11.22 -8.36 -4.33
CA TYR A 189 11.96 -8.28 -3.06
C TYR A 189 11.30 -9.10 -1.95
N LEU A 190 9.96 -9.18 -1.95
CA LEU A 190 9.25 -10.03 -0.99
C LEU A 190 9.53 -11.51 -1.26
N ALA A 191 9.48 -11.95 -2.53
CA ALA A 191 9.82 -13.32 -2.89
C ALA A 191 11.25 -13.69 -2.49
N ALA A 192 12.21 -12.78 -2.67
CA ALA A 192 13.59 -13.01 -2.24
C ALA A 192 13.72 -13.10 -0.71
N SER A 193 12.98 -12.24 0.02
CA SER A 193 12.91 -12.28 1.49
C SER A 193 12.33 -13.60 1.99
N GLU A 194 11.16 -13.98 1.48
CA GLU A 194 10.45 -15.21 1.84
C GLU A 194 11.29 -16.45 1.52
N ALA A 195 11.93 -16.51 0.35
CA ALA A 195 12.79 -17.63 -0.01
C ALA A 195 14.00 -17.75 0.93
N GLY A 196 14.66 -16.63 1.25
CA GLY A 196 15.78 -16.58 2.19
C GLY A 196 15.38 -16.97 3.63
N GLN A 197 14.22 -16.51 4.10
CA GLN A 197 13.66 -16.86 5.41
C GLN A 197 13.29 -18.35 5.52
N ASN A 198 12.94 -19.00 4.40
CA ASN A 198 12.77 -20.45 4.32
C ASN A 198 14.09 -21.22 4.10
N GLY A 199 15.24 -20.57 4.27
CA GLY A 199 16.56 -21.19 4.22
C GLY A 199 17.10 -21.49 2.82
N LEU A 200 16.46 -20.96 1.77
CA LEU A 200 16.89 -21.19 0.39
C LEU A 200 18.04 -20.24 0.01
N LYS A 201 19.07 -20.77 -0.65
CA LYS A 201 20.15 -19.94 -1.21
C LYS A 201 19.57 -19.10 -2.34
N THR A 202 19.40 -17.81 -2.09
CA THR A 202 18.62 -16.91 -2.95
C THR A 202 19.49 -15.84 -3.60
N LEU A 203 19.27 -15.60 -4.89
CA LEU A 203 19.80 -14.47 -5.65
C LEU A 203 18.65 -13.58 -6.09
N ILE A 204 18.77 -12.27 -5.95
CA ILE A 204 17.88 -11.27 -6.55
C ILE A 204 18.68 -10.35 -7.47
N VAL A 205 18.11 -10.08 -8.65
CA VAL A 205 18.73 -9.23 -9.67
C VAL A 205 17.87 -8.00 -9.93
N GLU A 206 18.47 -6.82 -9.87
CA GLU A 206 17.81 -5.54 -10.17
C GLU A 206 18.68 -4.69 -11.09
N LYS A 207 18.10 -4.08 -12.11
CA LYS A 207 18.86 -3.29 -13.10
C LYS A 207 18.84 -1.79 -12.85
N GLU A 208 17.80 -1.28 -12.19
CA GLU A 208 17.53 0.17 -12.12
C GLU A 208 17.04 0.60 -10.73
N PHE A 209 15.92 0.04 -10.26
CA PHE A 209 15.18 0.61 -9.11
C PHE A 209 14.86 -0.44 -8.05
N TRP A 210 15.54 -0.37 -6.91
CA TRP A 210 15.18 -1.16 -5.73
C TRP A 210 13.77 -0.81 -5.24
N GLY A 211 12.89 -1.81 -5.07
CA GLY A 211 11.45 -1.61 -4.84
C GLY A 211 10.64 -1.38 -6.13
N GLY A 212 11.30 -1.39 -7.29
CA GLY A 212 10.71 -1.31 -8.62
C GLY A 212 9.92 -0.03 -8.90
N VAL A 213 9.05 -0.10 -9.91
CA VAL A 213 8.20 1.02 -10.37
C VAL A 213 7.38 1.60 -9.22
N CYS A 214 6.68 0.75 -8.46
CA CYS A 214 5.76 1.15 -7.40
C CYS A 214 6.42 2.13 -6.41
N LEU A 215 7.64 1.82 -5.97
CA LEU A 215 8.34 2.62 -4.98
C LEU A 215 9.01 3.86 -5.57
N ASN A 216 9.58 3.76 -6.78
CA ASN A 216 10.48 4.81 -7.29
C ASN A 216 9.79 5.82 -8.20
N VAL A 217 8.85 5.35 -9.03
CA VAL A 217 8.22 6.13 -10.11
C VAL A 217 6.73 5.82 -10.26
N GLY A 218 6.08 5.37 -9.18
CA GLY A 218 4.69 4.93 -9.18
C GLY A 218 3.96 5.33 -7.90
N CYS A 219 3.36 4.36 -7.22
CA CYS A 219 2.44 4.56 -6.10
C CYS A 219 2.98 5.47 -5.00
N ILE A 220 4.17 5.20 -4.46
CA ILE A 220 4.71 5.92 -3.30
C ILE A 220 4.95 7.41 -3.60
N PRO A 221 5.70 7.78 -4.65
CA PRO A 221 5.94 9.19 -4.94
C PRO A 221 4.64 9.94 -5.30
N THR A 222 3.69 9.30 -6.00
CA THR A 222 2.40 9.92 -6.31
C THR A 222 1.61 10.20 -5.03
N LYS A 223 1.56 9.25 -4.09
CA LYS A 223 0.86 9.39 -2.79
C LYS A 223 1.51 10.46 -1.93
N ALA A 224 2.84 10.57 -1.97
CA ALA A 224 3.55 11.66 -1.31
C ALA A 224 3.15 13.04 -1.87
N MET A 225 3.00 13.18 -3.19
CA MET A 225 2.57 14.43 -3.82
C MET A 225 1.09 14.74 -3.58
N LEU A 226 0.21 13.75 -3.66
CA LEU A 226 -1.22 13.88 -3.33
C LEU A 226 -1.40 14.39 -1.89
N LYS A 227 -0.65 13.86 -0.93
CA LYS A 227 -0.72 14.36 0.45
C LYS A 227 -0.28 15.82 0.58
N SER A 228 0.70 16.26 -0.19
CA SER A 228 1.09 17.68 -0.21
C SER A 228 -0.02 18.56 -0.80
N ALA A 229 -0.73 18.07 -1.81
CA ALA A 229 -1.88 18.76 -2.40
C ALA A 229 -3.06 18.86 -1.41
N GLU A 230 -3.35 17.77 -0.69
CA GLU A 230 -4.38 17.73 0.37
C GLU A 230 -4.07 18.71 1.52
N VAL A 231 -2.80 18.82 1.94
CA VAL A 231 -2.41 19.79 2.97
C VAL A 231 -2.66 21.23 2.52
N LEU A 232 -2.40 21.56 1.24
CA LEU A 232 -2.72 22.89 0.71
C LEU A 232 -4.23 23.15 0.74
N GLU A 233 -5.04 22.15 0.38
CA GLU A 233 -6.49 22.25 0.42
C GLU A 233 -6.98 22.49 1.85
N LEU A 234 -6.51 21.72 2.84
CA LEU A 234 -6.86 21.90 4.25
C LEU A 234 -6.52 23.31 4.76
N VAL A 235 -5.32 23.81 4.44
CA VAL A 235 -4.89 25.14 4.86
C VAL A 235 -5.74 26.25 4.21
N ASN A 236 -6.12 26.08 2.93
CA ASN A 236 -6.98 27.04 2.23
C ASN A 236 -8.41 27.09 2.78
N HIS A 237 -8.88 26.00 3.41
CA HIS A 237 -10.19 25.92 4.05
C HIS A 237 -10.12 26.00 5.58
N ALA A 238 -8.99 26.44 6.16
CA ALA A 238 -8.79 26.48 7.61
C ALA A 238 -9.85 27.31 8.36
N SER A 239 -10.40 28.35 7.73
CA SER A 239 -11.48 29.17 8.30
C SER A 239 -12.77 28.40 8.53
N GLU A 240 -13.05 27.34 7.75
CA GLU A 240 -14.20 26.45 7.96
C GLU A 240 -14.09 25.68 9.28
N TYR A 241 -12.86 25.52 9.78
CA TYR A 241 -12.56 24.91 11.09
C TYR A 241 -12.41 25.95 12.21
N GLY A 242 -12.79 27.20 11.97
CA GLY A 242 -12.65 28.29 12.95
C GLY A 242 -11.22 28.75 13.18
N VAL A 243 -10.26 28.31 12.34
CA VAL A 243 -8.87 28.79 12.40
C VAL A 243 -8.76 30.06 11.58
N ILE A 244 -8.69 31.20 12.26
CA ILE A 244 -8.64 32.53 11.66
C ILE A 244 -7.31 33.20 12.01
N GLY A 245 -6.64 33.78 11.01
CA GLY A 245 -5.39 34.51 11.20
C GLY A 245 -5.03 35.32 9.95
N HIS A 246 -3.95 36.11 10.04
CA HIS A 246 -3.40 36.80 8.87
C HIS A 246 -2.70 35.79 7.96
N THR A 247 -3.42 35.26 6.98
CA THR A 247 -2.88 34.29 6.02
C THR A 247 -2.39 35.00 4.76
N VAL A 248 -1.09 34.87 4.46
CA VAL A 248 -0.62 35.04 3.07
C VAL A 248 -1.20 33.91 2.21
N PRO A 249 -1.48 34.11 0.92
CA PRO A 249 -1.95 33.04 0.05
C PRO A 249 -0.95 31.88 0.04
N PHE A 250 -1.35 30.71 0.55
CA PHE A 250 -0.51 29.52 0.49
C PHE A 250 -0.43 29.03 -0.94
N LYS A 251 0.78 28.62 -1.34
CA LYS A 251 1.04 28.01 -2.65
C LYS A 251 1.88 26.78 -2.44
N LEU A 252 1.62 25.76 -3.25
CA LEU A 252 2.44 24.57 -3.25
C LEU A 252 3.79 24.90 -3.90
N SER A 253 4.88 24.67 -3.17
CA SER A 253 6.23 24.74 -3.75
C SER A 253 6.51 23.44 -4.49
N TRP A 254 6.57 23.50 -5.81
CA TRP A 254 6.88 22.35 -6.66
C TRP A 254 8.22 21.70 -6.28
N GLU A 255 9.25 22.52 -6.07
CA GLU A 255 10.59 22.08 -5.67
C GLU A 255 10.59 21.35 -4.31
N LYS A 256 10.03 21.97 -3.25
CA LYS A 256 10.01 21.37 -1.90
C LYS A 256 9.12 20.13 -1.85
N MET A 257 8.04 20.10 -2.63
CA MET A 257 7.22 18.89 -2.76
C MET A 257 8.03 17.74 -3.37
N HIS A 258 8.80 18.00 -4.43
CA HIS A 258 9.69 17.01 -5.02
C HIS A 258 10.82 16.57 -4.08
N GLU A 259 11.36 17.49 -3.27
CA GLU A 259 12.35 17.17 -2.24
C GLU A 259 11.78 16.21 -1.18
N ARG A 260 10.61 16.54 -0.60
CA ARG A 260 9.92 15.65 0.35
C ARG A 260 9.67 14.27 -0.26
N LYS A 261 9.15 14.24 -1.49
CA LYS A 261 8.90 13.00 -2.24
C LYS A 261 10.17 12.15 -2.37
N ARG A 262 11.31 12.75 -2.75
CA ARG A 262 12.60 12.05 -2.84
C ARG A 262 13.02 11.47 -1.49
N GLY A 263 12.86 12.21 -0.40
CA GLY A 263 13.16 11.73 0.96
C GLY A 263 12.33 10.51 1.35
N VAL A 264 11.02 10.52 1.07
CA VAL A 264 10.12 9.38 1.31
C VAL A 264 10.57 8.15 0.51
N VAL A 265 10.84 8.32 -0.78
CA VAL A 265 11.31 7.23 -1.65
C VAL A 265 12.65 6.67 -1.15
N ALA A 266 13.63 7.52 -0.85
CA ALA A 266 14.95 7.10 -0.39
C ALA A 266 14.88 6.27 0.91
N LYS A 267 14.07 6.71 1.88
CA LYS A 267 13.86 5.98 3.14
C LYS A 267 13.32 4.57 2.90
N LEU A 268 12.28 4.46 2.05
CA LEU A 268 11.64 3.19 1.77
C LEU A 268 12.51 2.27 0.91
N VAL A 269 13.30 2.81 -0.03
CA VAL A 269 14.29 2.05 -0.81
C VAL A 269 15.33 1.41 0.12
N GLY A 270 15.85 2.18 1.08
CA GLY A 270 16.77 1.67 2.10
C GLY A 270 16.14 0.56 2.96
N GLY A 271 14.86 0.69 3.30
CA GLY A 271 14.10 -0.34 4.01
C GLY A 271 13.99 -1.65 3.22
N VAL A 272 13.63 -1.59 1.93
CA VAL A 272 13.55 -2.77 1.05
C VAL A 272 14.90 -3.48 0.93
N GLN A 273 15.99 -2.72 0.77
CA GLN A 273 17.34 -3.28 0.75
C GLN A 273 17.72 -3.90 2.10
N GLY A 274 17.26 -3.33 3.21
CA GLY A 274 17.39 -3.91 4.55
C GLY A 274 16.71 -5.28 4.67
N ILE A 275 15.47 -5.40 4.20
CA ILE A 275 14.68 -6.65 4.22
C ILE A 275 15.40 -7.78 3.48
N VAL A 276 15.86 -7.53 2.25
CA VAL A 276 16.57 -8.53 1.43
C VAL A 276 17.90 -8.95 2.07
N ARG A 277 18.64 -7.99 2.65
CA ARG A 277 19.89 -8.30 3.38
C ARG A 277 19.63 -9.14 4.63
N ALA A 278 18.58 -8.84 5.40
CA ALA A 278 18.21 -9.60 6.58
C ALA A 278 17.84 -11.06 6.24
N ALA A 279 17.24 -11.28 5.06
CA ALA A 279 16.97 -12.61 4.52
C ALA A 279 18.19 -13.33 3.94
N LYS A 280 19.40 -12.73 3.98
CA LYS A 280 20.65 -13.26 3.44
C LYS A 280 20.59 -13.58 1.93
N ALA A 281 19.71 -12.93 1.20
CA ALA A 281 19.64 -13.05 -0.25
C ALA A 281 20.77 -12.24 -0.91
N LYS A 282 21.54 -12.89 -1.79
CA LYS A 282 22.57 -12.21 -2.58
C LYS A 282 21.90 -11.27 -3.57
N SER A 283 22.46 -10.07 -3.72
CA SER A 283 21.97 -9.06 -4.66
C SER A 283 22.97 -8.85 -5.78
N GLU A 284 22.49 -8.82 -7.03
CA GLU A 284 23.28 -8.44 -8.21
C GLU A 284 22.63 -7.25 -8.91
N ILE A 285 23.42 -6.20 -9.14
CA ILE A 285 22.94 -5.00 -9.83
C ILE A 285 23.33 -5.10 -11.30
N GLY A 286 22.34 -5.24 -12.17
CA GLY A 286 22.54 -5.34 -13.61
C GLY A 286 21.32 -5.88 -14.34
N GLN A 287 21.35 -5.80 -15.66
CA GLN A 287 20.30 -6.36 -16.49
C GLN A 287 20.51 -7.88 -16.64
N ALA A 288 19.47 -8.65 -16.29
CA ALA A 288 19.43 -10.08 -16.55
C ALA A 288 19.13 -10.36 -18.03
N GLU A 289 20.00 -11.14 -18.65
CA GLU A 289 19.81 -11.75 -19.97
C GLU A 289 19.44 -13.22 -19.77
N PHE A 290 18.28 -13.67 -20.27
CA PHE A 290 17.88 -15.07 -20.19
C PHE A 290 18.67 -15.89 -21.22
N LEU A 291 19.47 -16.84 -20.77
CA LEU A 291 20.24 -17.76 -21.63
C LEU A 291 19.53 -19.11 -21.82
N ALA A 292 18.74 -19.51 -20.83
CA ALA A 292 17.87 -20.67 -20.84
C ALA A 292 16.80 -20.51 -19.75
N SER A 293 15.83 -21.42 -19.67
CA SER A 293 14.69 -21.27 -18.74
C SER A 293 15.08 -21.18 -17.25
N HIS A 294 16.26 -21.68 -16.88
CA HIS A 294 16.81 -21.65 -15.52
C HIS A 294 18.15 -20.92 -15.41
N VAL A 295 18.60 -20.25 -16.49
CA VAL A 295 19.94 -19.67 -16.56
C VAL A 295 19.87 -18.25 -17.05
N ILE A 296 20.44 -17.35 -16.27
CA ILE A 296 20.57 -15.93 -16.61
C ILE A 296 22.04 -15.55 -16.70
N LYS A 297 22.32 -14.45 -17.39
CA LYS A 297 23.60 -13.76 -17.36
C LYS A 297 23.40 -12.33 -16.87
N VAL A 298 24.28 -11.89 -15.96
CA VAL A 298 24.31 -10.53 -15.42
C VAL A 298 25.76 -10.09 -15.36
N ASN A 299 26.10 -8.94 -15.96
CA ASN A 299 27.47 -8.40 -15.97
C ASN A 299 28.54 -9.40 -16.41
N GLY A 300 28.22 -10.27 -17.37
CA GLY A 300 29.12 -11.30 -17.88
C GLY A 300 29.20 -12.59 -17.05
N LYS A 301 28.63 -12.63 -15.85
CA LYS A 301 28.53 -13.83 -15.02
C LYS A 301 27.25 -14.60 -15.32
N VAL A 302 27.34 -15.92 -15.35
CA VAL A 302 26.25 -16.84 -15.61
C VAL A 302 25.77 -17.48 -14.31
N TYR A 303 24.49 -17.32 -14.01
CA TYR A 303 23.84 -17.86 -12.82
C TYR A 303 22.79 -18.90 -13.18
N ARG A 304 22.73 -20.00 -12.43
CA ARG A 304 21.72 -21.05 -12.58
C ARG A 304 20.87 -21.19 -11.32
N GLY A 305 19.56 -21.21 -11.47
CA GLY A 305 18.60 -21.40 -10.38
C GLY A 305 17.88 -22.74 -10.50
N LYS A 306 17.75 -23.49 -9.40
CA LYS A 306 16.81 -24.63 -9.36
C LYS A 306 15.39 -24.14 -9.63
N ASN A 307 15.04 -23.00 -9.03
CA ASN A 307 13.82 -22.27 -9.32
C ASN A 307 14.14 -20.86 -9.80
N LEU A 308 13.26 -20.32 -10.65
CA LEU A 308 13.35 -18.96 -11.18
C LEU A 308 12.02 -18.25 -10.97
N ILE A 309 12.03 -17.09 -10.34
CA ILE A 309 10.87 -16.22 -10.16
C ILE A 309 11.06 -14.97 -11.03
N ILE A 310 10.23 -14.85 -12.06
CA ILE A 310 10.23 -13.71 -12.97
C ILE A 310 9.29 -12.65 -12.39
N ALA A 311 9.88 -11.53 -11.92
CA ALA A 311 9.21 -10.39 -11.30
C ALA A 311 9.58 -9.08 -12.03
N THR A 312 9.76 -9.15 -13.35
CA THR A 312 10.23 -8.05 -14.22
C THR A 312 9.22 -6.90 -14.36
N GLY A 313 7.99 -7.08 -13.86
CA GLY A 313 6.98 -6.04 -13.78
C GLY A 313 6.43 -5.60 -15.13
N SER A 314 6.09 -4.32 -15.23
CA SER A 314 5.53 -3.67 -16.42
C SER A 314 6.18 -2.32 -16.68
N THR A 315 6.02 -1.79 -17.88
CA THR A 315 6.37 -0.40 -18.23
C THR A 315 5.15 0.36 -18.76
N ASP A 316 5.24 1.69 -18.81
CA ASP A 316 4.22 2.56 -19.38
C ASP A 316 3.95 2.21 -20.85
N ARG A 317 2.67 2.11 -21.21
CA ARG A 317 2.26 1.94 -22.60
C ARG A 317 2.42 3.27 -23.32
N LYS A 318 3.29 3.30 -24.32
CA LYS A 318 3.40 4.42 -25.27
C LYS A 318 2.35 4.26 -26.39
N ILE A 319 1.80 5.38 -26.82
CA ILE A 319 0.98 5.47 -28.04
C ILE A 319 1.87 5.37 -29.27
N ASP A 320 1.53 4.49 -30.19
CA ASP A 320 2.20 4.31 -31.49
C ASP A 320 1.33 4.94 -32.59
N LEU A 321 1.30 6.27 -32.61
CA LEU A 321 0.61 7.09 -33.60
C LEU A 321 1.59 8.10 -34.21
N PRO A 322 1.32 8.63 -35.42
CA PRO A 322 2.23 9.56 -36.09
C PRO A 322 2.66 10.74 -35.19
N GLY A 323 3.96 11.04 -35.20
CA GLY A 323 4.60 12.11 -34.43
C GLY A 323 4.87 11.82 -32.96
N PHE A 324 4.22 10.82 -32.34
CA PHE A 324 4.44 10.52 -30.93
C PHE A 324 5.85 9.99 -30.63
N ALA A 325 6.43 9.17 -31.53
CA ALA A 325 7.77 8.63 -31.34
C ALA A 325 8.82 9.75 -31.16
N GLN A 326 8.83 10.72 -32.07
CA GLN A 326 9.71 11.89 -32.01
C GLN A 326 9.41 12.77 -30.79
N ALA A 327 8.14 12.92 -30.42
CA ALA A 327 7.73 13.73 -29.28
C ALA A 327 8.14 13.12 -27.92
N TYR A 328 8.24 11.79 -27.82
CA TYR A 328 8.85 11.14 -26.65
C TYR A 328 10.36 11.39 -26.57
N GLU A 329 11.04 11.44 -27.71
CA GLU A 329 12.49 11.71 -27.78
C GLU A 329 12.81 13.17 -27.43
N SER A 330 11.98 14.12 -27.86
CA SER A 330 12.13 15.55 -27.54
C SER A 330 11.73 15.90 -26.10
N GLY A 331 10.94 15.04 -25.44
CA GLY A 331 10.42 15.28 -24.09
C GLY A 331 9.13 16.11 -24.04
N GLU A 332 8.54 16.45 -25.19
CA GLU A 332 7.25 17.14 -25.29
C GLU A 332 6.08 16.23 -24.89
N VAL A 333 6.23 14.93 -25.17
CA VAL A 333 5.34 13.88 -24.69
C VAL A 333 6.08 13.00 -23.70
N ILE A 334 5.48 12.77 -22.55
CA ILE A 334 6.04 11.97 -21.47
C ILE A 334 5.06 10.89 -21.00
N THR A 335 5.56 9.96 -20.20
CA THR A 335 4.74 8.97 -19.48
C THR A 335 4.75 9.26 -17.98
N SER A 336 4.11 8.39 -17.19
CA SER A 336 4.10 8.55 -15.72
C SER A 336 5.51 8.45 -15.11
N LYS A 337 6.41 7.68 -15.73
CA LYS A 337 7.80 7.52 -15.32
C LYS A 337 8.54 8.86 -15.25
N GLU A 338 8.35 9.71 -16.25
CA GLU A 338 8.98 11.05 -16.29
C GLU A 338 8.13 12.07 -15.52
N ALA A 339 6.80 12.02 -15.61
CA ALA A 339 5.90 13.01 -15.00
C ALA A 339 6.10 13.15 -13.49
N ILE A 340 6.32 12.02 -12.80
CA ILE A 340 6.52 11.99 -11.36
C ILE A 340 7.82 12.67 -10.90
N ASN A 341 8.75 12.90 -11.82
CA ASN A 341 10.06 13.52 -11.58
C ASN A 341 10.24 14.83 -12.35
N LEU A 342 9.17 15.41 -12.89
CA LEU A 342 9.23 16.66 -13.64
C LEU A 342 9.74 17.80 -12.75
N GLU A 343 10.93 18.34 -13.02
CA GLU A 343 11.59 19.30 -12.11
C GLU A 343 10.95 20.68 -12.12
N LYS A 344 10.35 21.08 -13.26
CA LYS A 344 9.70 22.37 -13.43
C LYS A 344 8.21 22.15 -13.61
N GLN A 345 7.42 22.89 -12.85
CA GLN A 345 5.97 22.88 -13.01
C GLN A 345 5.59 23.44 -14.39
N PRO A 346 4.83 22.71 -15.22
CA PRO A 346 4.33 23.21 -16.49
C PRO A 346 3.17 24.19 -16.24
N LYS A 347 3.00 25.18 -17.11
CA LYS A 347 1.84 26.10 -17.05
C LYS A 347 0.57 25.40 -17.53
N SER A 348 0.70 24.47 -18.46
CA SER A 348 -0.40 23.68 -19.01
C SER A 348 0.02 22.24 -19.32
N ILE A 349 -0.90 21.29 -19.11
CA ILE A 349 -0.68 19.87 -19.40
C ILE A 349 -1.91 19.25 -20.06
N THR A 350 -1.68 18.47 -21.12
CA THR A 350 -2.68 17.59 -21.72
C THR A 350 -2.41 16.15 -21.29
N ILE A 351 -3.40 15.49 -20.71
CA ILE A 351 -3.32 14.09 -20.28
C ILE A 351 -4.13 13.23 -21.25
N VAL A 352 -3.47 12.35 -21.99
CA VAL A 352 -4.10 11.38 -22.89
C VAL A 352 -4.35 10.09 -22.12
N GLY A 353 -5.62 9.82 -21.81
CA GLY A 353 -6.06 8.70 -20.98
C GLY A 353 -6.51 9.13 -19.58
N GLY A 354 -7.81 8.97 -19.32
CA GLY A 354 -8.47 9.21 -18.03
C GLY A 354 -8.54 7.97 -17.15
N GLY A 355 -7.50 7.14 -17.15
CA GLY A 355 -7.34 6.04 -16.20
C GLY A 355 -6.85 6.52 -14.82
N VAL A 356 -6.63 5.58 -13.89
CA VAL A 356 -6.21 5.86 -12.50
C VAL A 356 -5.02 6.82 -12.44
N ILE A 357 -3.95 6.50 -13.16
CA ILE A 357 -2.71 7.29 -13.17
C ILE A 357 -2.99 8.71 -13.70
N GLY A 358 -3.69 8.84 -14.82
CA GLY A 358 -4.03 10.13 -15.41
C GLY A 358 -4.87 11.00 -14.48
N VAL A 359 -5.82 10.41 -13.76
CA VAL A 359 -6.68 11.10 -12.79
C VAL A 359 -5.91 11.55 -11.55
N GLU A 360 -5.04 10.72 -10.98
CA GLU A 360 -4.19 11.11 -9.84
C GLU A 360 -3.27 12.29 -10.23
N PHE A 361 -2.64 12.23 -11.41
CA PHE A 361 -1.83 13.35 -11.92
C PHE A 361 -2.66 14.60 -12.20
N ALA A 362 -3.87 14.46 -12.76
CA ALA A 362 -4.74 15.59 -13.01
C ALA A 362 -5.02 16.38 -11.72
N GLN A 363 -5.32 15.69 -10.62
CA GLN A 363 -5.53 16.33 -9.31
C GLN A 363 -4.24 17.00 -8.80
N ILE A 364 -3.08 16.33 -8.84
CA ILE A 364 -1.80 16.91 -8.41
C ILE A 364 -1.50 18.21 -9.18
N PHE A 365 -1.58 18.17 -10.52
CA PHE A 365 -1.26 19.32 -11.37
C PHE A 365 -2.28 20.45 -11.20
N ALA A 366 -3.57 20.14 -11.14
CA ALA A 366 -4.62 21.15 -10.95
C ALA A 366 -4.49 21.84 -9.58
N THR A 367 -4.28 21.09 -8.49
CA THR A 367 -4.08 21.68 -7.16
C THR A 367 -2.80 22.51 -7.08
N ALA A 368 -1.75 22.15 -7.83
CA ALA A 368 -0.55 22.97 -7.95
C ALA A 368 -0.77 24.26 -8.80
N GLY A 369 -1.91 24.40 -9.48
CA GLY A 369 -2.26 25.56 -10.31
C GLY A 369 -1.91 25.43 -11.79
N THR A 370 -1.54 24.24 -12.27
CA THR A 370 -1.34 23.97 -13.70
C THR A 370 -2.69 23.84 -14.41
N LYS A 371 -2.82 24.39 -15.62
CA LYS A 371 -4.01 24.18 -16.46
C LYS A 371 -4.03 22.75 -17.00
N VAL A 372 -4.99 21.93 -16.58
CA VAL A 372 -5.08 20.51 -16.97
C VAL A 372 -6.21 20.28 -17.96
N THR A 373 -5.94 19.50 -19.01
CA THR A 373 -6.98 18.91 -19.87
C THR A 373 -6.79 17.40 -19.97
N ILE A 374 -7.86 16.62 -19.74
CA ILE A 374 -7.88 15.17 -19.95
C ILE A 374 -8.59 14.86 -21.26
N LEU A 375 -7.94 14.10 -22.14
CA LEU A 375 -8.55 13.49 -23.32
C LEU A 375 -8.83 12.01 -23.01
N GLN A 376 -10.10 11.63 -23.04
CA GLN A 376 -10.55 10.27 -22.76
C GLN A 376 -11.35 9.75 -23.95
N ASN A 377 -10.95 8.58 -24.48
CA ASN A 377 -11.61 7.98 -25.64
C ASN A 377 -12.92 7.25 -25.31
N LEU A 378 -13.20 6.99 -24.04
CA LEU A 378 -14.48 6.42 -23.58
C LEU A 378 -15.45 7.50 -23.09
N PRO A 379 -16.73 7.17 -22.86
CA PRO A 379 -17.72 8.13 -22.36
C PRO A 379 -17.47 8.67 -20.95
N LEU A 380 -16.62 8.01 -20.16
CA LEU A 380 -16.29 8.40 -18.78
C LEU A 380 -14.79 8.23 -18.53
N ILE A 381 -14.21 9.05 -17.64
CA ILE A 381 -12.95 8.72 -16.98
C ILE A 381 -13.18 7.60 -15.97
N LEU A 382 -12.11 6.89 -15.59
CA LEU A 382 -12.20 5.72 -14.70
C LEU A 382 -13.30 4.74 -15.15
N ALA A 383 -13.45 4.53 -16.47
CA ALA A 383 -14.59 3.84 -17.08
C ALA A 383 -14.79 2.38 -16.63
N ASN A 384 -13.79 1.78 -15.97
CA ASN A 384 -13.86 0.43 -15.44
C ASN A 384 -14.45 0.36 -14.02
N LEU A 385 -14.74 1.50 -13.40
CA LEU A 385 -15.39 1.57 -12.08
C LEU A 385 -16.92 1.66 -12.23
N ASP A 386 -17.61 1.57 -11.08
CA ASP A 386 -19.03 1.89 -10.99
C ASP A 386 -19.30 3.31 -11.50
N SER A 387 -20.27 3.46 -12.40
CA SER A 387 -20.46 4.72 -13.14
C SER A 387 -20.84 5.91 -12.25
N GLU A 388 -21.37 5.65 -11.05
CA GLU A 388 -21.70 6.70 -10.09
C GLU A 388 -20.42 7.32 -9.48
N ILE A 389 -19.39 6.50 -9.24
CA ILE A 389 -18.08 6.97 -8.80
C ILE A 389 -17.43 7.81 -9.90
N SER A 390 -17.38 7.30 -11.14
CA SER A 390 -16.76 8.01 -12.26
C SER A 390 -17.37 9.40 -12.47
N LYS A 391 -18.70 9.53 -12.41
CA LYS A 391 -19.40 10.81 -12.56
C LYS A 391 -19.08 11.79 -11.43
N GLN A 392 -19.06 11.31 -10.19
CA GLN A 392 -18.76 12.17 -9.05
C GLN A 392 -17.30 12.66 -9.07
N VAL A 393 -16.36 11.80 -9.45
CA VAL A 393 -14.94 12.16 -9.61
C VAL A 393 -14.75 13.15 -10.75
N SER A 394 -15.43 12.97 -11.89
CA SER A 394 -15.42 13.96 -12.99
C SER A 394 -15.86 15.34 -12.51
N ALA A 395 -17.00 15.41 -11.83
CA ALA A 395 -17.52 16.68 -11.30
C ALA A 395 -16.56 17.32 -10.29
N ASN A 396 -15.87 16.53 -9.47
CA ASN A 396 -14.87 17.03 -8.53
C ASN A 396 -13.64 17.61 -9.25
N LEU A 397 -13.10 16.91 -10.25
CA LEU A 397 -11.98 17.42 -11.05
C LEU A 397 -12.36 18.70 -11.83
N GLU A 398 -13.56 18.77 -12.38
CA GLU A 398 -14.06 19.96 -13.07
C GLU A 398 -14.19 21.17 -12.13
N LYS A 399 -14.63 20.96 -10.89
CA LYS A 399 -14.61 22.01 -9.85
C LYS A 399 -13.20 22.49 -9.51
N LEU A 400 -12.20 21.60 -9.60
CA LEU A 400 -10.78 21.94 -9.48
C LEU A 400 -10.21 22.65 -10.74
N GLY A 401 -11.03 22.84 -11.79
CA GLY A 401 -10.62 23.52 -13.03
C GLY A 401 -10.01 22.60 -14.09
N VAL A 402 -10.10 21.28 -13.92
CA VAL A 402 -9.67 20.31 -14.95
C VAL A 402 -10.71 20.29 -16.08
N LYS A 403 -10.26 20.47 -17.32
CA LYS A 403 -11.11 20.26 -18.50
C LYS A 403 -11.12 18.78 -18.86
N ILE A 404 -12.28 18.14 -18.93
CA ILE A 404 -12.41 16.74 -19.35
C ILE A 404 -13.10 16.68 -20.72
N ILE A 405 -12.47 16.00 -21.68
CA ILE A 405 -13.04 15.76 -23.01
C ILE A 405 -13.15 14.25 -23.23
N THR A 406 -14.37 13.73 -23.11
CA THR A 406 -14.70 12.31 -23.32
C THR A 406 -15.01 12.02 -24.78
N ASN A 407 -15.04 10.74 -25.17
CA ASN A 407 -15.18 10.29 -26.57
C ASN A 407 -14.15 10.94 -27.52
N ALA A 408 -13.01 11.37 -26.99
CA ALA A 408 -11.93 12.01 -27.73
C ALA A 408 -10.91 10.95 -28.17
N THR A 409 -10.81 10.71 -29.47
CA THR A 409 -9.85 9.77 -30.05
C THR A 409 -8.61 10.51 -30.50
N THR A 410 -7.48 10.32 -29.81
CA THR A 410 -6.18 10.85 -30.23
C THR A 410 -5.76 10.25 -31.57
N GLN A 411 -5.25 11.09 -32.48
CA GLN A 411 -4.90 10.69 -33.84
C GLN A 411 -3.39 10.81 -34.13
N ARG A 412 -2.77 11.92 -33.74
CA ARG A 412 -1.35 12.22 -34.00
C ARG A 412 -0.84 13.34 -33.09
N PHE A 413 0.47 13.50 -33.03
CA PHE A 413 1.13 14.67 -32.45
C PHE A 413 1.80 15.46 -33.58
N GLU A 414 1.50 16.73 -33.71
CA GLU A 414 1.94 17.57 -34.83
C GLU A 414 2.05 19.04 -34.40
N ASN A 415 3.15 19.73 -34.75
CA ASN A 415 3.37 21.15 -34.43
C ASN A 415 3.24 21.49 -32.92
N ASP A 416 3.76 20.62 -32.07
CA ASP A 416 3.67 20.70 -30.60
C ASP A 416 2.23 20.58 -30.05
N GLU A 417 1.31 19.99 -30.83
CA GLU A 417 -0.10 19.83 -30.47
C GLU A 417 -0.55 18.38 -30.52
N VAL A 418 -1.44 18.02 -29.59
CA VAL A 418 -2.20 16.77 -29.70
C VAL A 418 -3.38 17.01 -30.63
N VAL A 419 -3.43 16.28 -31.74
CA VAL A 419 -4.56 16.26 -32.66
C VAL A 419 -5.47 15.09 -32.30
N TYR A 420 -6.76 15.37 -32.09
CA TYR A 420 -7.75 14.38 -31.69
C TYR A 420 -9.07 14.61 -32.42
N SER A 421 -9.90 13.57 -32.48
CA SER A 421 -11.25 13.67 -33.01
C SER A 421 -12.29 13.49 -31.91
N VAL A 422 -13.31 14.33 -31.91
CA VAL A 422 -14.49 14.24 -31.04
C VAL A 422 -15.72 14.58 -31.90
N ASP A 423 -16.79 13.80 -31.78
CA ASP A 423 -18.01 13.95 -32.58
C ASP A 423 -17.77 14.05 -34.10
N GLY A 424 -16.76 13.33 -34.61
CA GLY A 424 -16.38 13.31 -36.02
C GLY A 424 -15.68 14.59 -36.52
N LYS A 425 -15.36 15.54 -35.64
CA LYS A 425 -14.58 16.75 -35.94
C LYS A 425 -13.15 16.58 -35.48
N GLU A 426 -12.19 17.11 -36.23
CA GLU A 426 -10.79 17.21 -35.82
C GLU A 426 -10.63 18.47 -34.96
N GLU A 427 -9.99 18.31 -33.80
CA GLU A 427 -9.67 19.36 -32.85
C GLU A 427 -8.18 19.27 -32.48
N ARG A 428 -7.62 20.38 -32.00
CA ARG A 428 -6.21 20.49 -31.63
C ARG A 428 -6.06 21.10 -30.25
N ILE A 429 -5.05 20.64 -29.50
CA ILE A 429 -4.71 21.24 -28.21
C ILE A 429 -3.20 21.36 -28.05
N LYS A 430 -2.76 22.59 -27.79
CA LYS A 430 -1.39 22.91 -27.40
C LYS A 430 -1.27 22.96 -25.88
N SER A 431 -0.20 22.38 -25.34
CA SER A 431 0.17 22.46 -23.93
C SER A 431 1.69 22.46 -23.76
N ASP A 432 2.20 22.93 -22.63
CA ASP A 432 3.64 22.94 -22.33
C ASP A 432 4.21 21.51 -22.33
N ILE A 433 3.39 20.53 -21.92
CA ILE A 433 3.75 19.11 -21.93
C ILE A 433 2.51 18.23 -22.13
N THR A 434 2.70 17.06 -22.72
CA THR A 434 1.65 16.04 -22.86
C THR A 434 2.02 14.79 -22.06
N LEU A 435 1.14 14.34 -21.18
CA LEU A 435 1.27 13.08 -20.45
C LEU A 435 0.42 12.00 -21.11
N VAL A 436 1.05 10.92 -21.57
CA VAL A 436 0.36 9.71 -22.02
C VAL A 436 0.17 8.74 -20.86
N SER A 437 -1.08 8.39 -20.58
CA SER A 437 -1.50 7.51 -19.47
C SER A 437 -2.54 6.48 -19.95
N VAL A 438 -2.19 5.71 -20.98
CA VAL A 438 -3.09 4.74 -21.64
C VAL A 438 -2.88 3.30 -21.16
N GLY A 439 -2.37 3.13 -19.94
CA GLY A 439 -2.13 1.83 -19.31
C GLY A 439 -0.67 1.39 -19.35
N ARG A 440 -0.43 0.11 -19.04
CA ARG A 440 0.90 -0.48 -18.90
C ARG A 440 1.02 -1.76 -19.73
N ILE A 441 2.26 -2.19 -19.99
CA ILE A 441 2.57 -3.42 -20.73
C ILE A 441 3.56 -4.29 -19.92
N PRO A 442 3.37 -5.62 -19.87
CA PRO A 442 4.30 -6.55 -19.21
C PRO A 442 5.72 -6.48 -19.79
N ASN A 443 6.74 -6.64 -18.95
CA ASN A 443 8.15 -6.71 -19.38
C ASN A 443 8.57 -8.17 -19.61
N THR A 444 8.43 -8.66 -20.85
CA THR A 444 8.63 -10.07 -21.21
C THR A 444 9.74 -10.32 -22.23
N GLN A 445 10.66 -9.36 -22.39
CA GLN A 445 11.78 -9.47 -23.32
C GLN A 445 12.66 -10.68 -22.99
N GLY A 446 12.98 -11.50 -24.00
CA GLY A 446 13.84 -12.69 -23.86
C GLY A 446 13.14 -13.95 -23.33
N LEU A 447 11.89 -13.84 -22.85
CA LEU A 447 11.19 -14.98 -22.23
C LEU A 447 10.76 -16.03 -23.27
N LYS A 448 10.28 -15.58 -24.44
CA LYS A 448 9.81 -16.48 -25.50
C LYS A 448 10.96 -17.30 -26.09
N GLU A 449 12.13 -16.67 -26.24
CA GLU A 449 13.36 -17.27 -26.76
C GLU A 449 13.88 -18.40 -25.88
N VAL A 450 13.57 -18.37 -24.58
CA VAL A 450 13.90 -19.43 -23.62
C VAL A 450 12.73 -20.38 -23.33
N GLY A 451 11.74 -20.44 -24.22
CA GLY A 451 10.66 -21.44 -24.18
C GLY A 451 9.51 -21.14 -23.23
N LEU A 452 9.40 -19.92 -22.70
CA LEU A 452 8.26 -19.52 -21.88
C LEU A 452 7.10 -19.03 -22.74
N GLU A 453 5.89 -19.46 -22.38
CA GLU A 453 4.67 -19.09 -23.10
C GLU A 453 4.21 -17.66 -22.75
N LEU A 454 3.94 -16.88 -23.80
CA LEU A 454 3.38 -15.54 -23.69
C LEU A 454 1.94 -15.52 -24.20
N GLY A 455 1.10 -14.74 -23.53
CA GLY A 455 -0.29 -14.51 -23.89
C GLY A 455 -0.47 -13.48 -25.01
N GLN A 456 -1.72 -13.19 -25.34
CA GLN A 456 -2.07 -12.28 -26.44
C GLN A 456 -1.66 -10.81 -26.18
N ARG A 457 -1.49 -10.41 -24.92
CA ARG A 457 -1.04 -9.08 -24.52
C ARG A 457 0.46 -9.09 -24.15
N SER A 458 1.18 -10.11 -24.60
CA SER A 458 2.58 -10.36 -24.29
C SER A 458 2.85 -10.57 -22.79
N GLU A 459 1.84 -10.95 -22.01
CA GLU A 459 1.99 -11.35 -20.61
C GLU A 459 2.61 -12.75 -20.48
N LEU A 460 3.37 -13.00 -19.41
CA LEU A 460 3.85 -14.33 -19.07
C LEU A 460 2.68 -15.17 -18.56
N VAL A 461 2.38 -16.28 -19.25
CA VAL A 461 1.26 -17.15 -18.87
C VAL A 461 1.59 -17.91 -17.58
N THR A 462 0.71 -17.80 -16.58
CA THR A 462 0.84 -18.53 -15.31
C THR A 462 -0.47 -19.11 -14.79
N ASP A 463 -0.38 -20.26 -14.13
CA ASP A 463 -1.50 -20.89 -13.41
C ASP A 463 -1.80 -20.21 -12.06
N GLU A 464 -2.77 -20.71 -11.30
CA GLU A 464 -3.11 -20.20 -9.97
C GLU A 464 -2.04 -20.43 -8.89
N PHE A 465 -1.01 -21.23 -9.19
CA PHE A 465 0.16 -21.44 -8.33
C PHE A 465 1.34 -20.55 -8.74
N CYS A 466 1.09 -19.58 -9.63
CA CYS A 466 2.08 -18.71 -10.27
C CYS A 466 3.12 -19.45 -11.13
N LYS A 467 2.90 -20.73 -11.49
CA LYS A 467 3.82 -21.53 -12.31
C LYS A 467 3.63 -21.23 -13.78
N THR A 468 4.71 -21.28 -14.54
CA THR A 468 4.68 -21.22 -16.01
C THR A 468 4.54 -22.62 -16.62
N ASN A 469 4.64 -22.71 -17.94
CA ASN A 469 4.74 -23.98 -18.69
C ASN A 469 6.06 -24.75 -18.44
N VAL A 470 7.06 -24.14 -17.78
CA VAL A 470 8.34 -24.75 -17.43
C VAL A 470 8.39 -25.06 -15.93
N GLU A 471 8.76 -26.29 -15.59
CA GLU A 471 8.89 -26.71 -14.18
C GLU A 471 9.93 -25.87 -13.43
N GLY A 472 9.61 -25.45 -12.20
CA GLY A 472 10.51 -24.61 -11.40
C GLY A 472 10.60 -23.15 -11.84
N VAL A 473 9.86 -22.72 -12.88
CA VAL A 473 9.78 -21.32 -13.30
C VAL A 473 8.42 -20.74 -12.94
N TYR A 474 8.45 -19.55 -12.33
CA TYR A 474 7.28 -18.84 -11.81
C TYR A 474 7.24 -17.41 -12.37
N GLY A 475 6.03 -16.86 -12.52
CA GLY A 475 5.80 -15.47 -12.93
C GLY A 475 4.91 -14.74 -11.93
N ILE A 476 5.38 -13.61 -11.39
CA ILE A 476 4.67 -12.86 -10.34
C ILE A 476 4.53 -11.37 -10.65
N GLY A 477 3.52 -10.74 -10.04
CA GLY A 477 3.16 -9.34 -10.30
C GLY A 477 2.78 -9.06 -11.76
N ASP A 478 3.03 -7.83 -12.21
CA ASP A 478 2.53 -7.29 -13.47
C ASP A 478 2.97 -8.06 -14.72
N VAL A 479 4.09 -8.81 -14.67
CA VAL A 479 4.55 -9.60 -15.83
C VAL A 479 3.50 -10.64 -16.25
N SER A 480 2.69 -11.11 -15.29
CA SER A 480 1.61 -12.08 -15.53
C SER A 480 0.37 -11.47 -16.20
N GLY A 481 0.24 -10.13 -16.20
CA GLY A 481 -0.92 -9.44 -16.77
C GLY A 481 -2.27 -9.75 -16.11
N LYS A 482 -2.32 -10.48 -14.98
CA LYS A 482 -3.55 -10.83 -14.26
C LYS A 482 -4.19 -9.60 -13.61
N SER A 483 -3.48 -9.01 -12.65
CA SER A 483 -3.80 -7.71 -12.06
C SER A 483 -2.51 -6.97 -11.75
N MET A 484 -2.36 -5.78 -12.33
CA MET A 484 -1.13 -4.97 -12.25
C MET A 484 -1.15 -4.06 -11.01
N LEU A 485 -1.23 -4.70 -9.84
CA LEU A 485 -1.32 -4.04 -8.54
C LEU A 485 -0.22 -4.55 -7.61
N ALA A 486 0.38 -3.64 -6.83
CA ALA A 486 1.50 -3.98 -5.95
C ALA A 486 1.14 -5.05 -4.91
N HIS A 487 -0.05 -4.98 -4.32
CA HIS A 487 -0.51 -5.97 -3.34
C HIS A 487 -0.83 -7.34 -3.96
N VAL A 488 -1.23 -7.39 -5.24
CA VAL A 488 -1.31 -8.66 -5.99
C VAL A 488 0.08 -9.25 -6.21
N ALA A 489 1.07 -8.41 -6.52
CA ALA A 489 2.46 -8.86 -6.62
C ALA A 489 2.99 -9.43 -5.29
N TYR A 490 2.63 -8.84 -4.14
CA TYR A 490 2.94 -9.40 -2.82
C TYR A 490 2.29 -10.78 -2.63
N ARG A 491 0.99 -10.92 -2.92
CA ARG A 491 0.31 -12.23 -2.80
C ARG A 491 0.90 -13.28 -3.74
N HIS A 492 1.22 -12.90 -4.98
CA HIS A 492 1.90 -13.80 -5.92
C HIS A 492 3.27 -14.27 -5.40
N ALA A 493 4.04 -13.38 -4.74
CA ALA A 493 5.32 -13.76 -4.14
C ALA A 493 5.17 -14.84 -3.06
N VAL A 494 4.22 -14.64 -2.13
CA VAL A 494 3.90 -15.61 -1.08
C VAL A 494 3.47 -16.95 -1.69
N VAL A 495 2.58 -16.92 -2.68
CA VAL A 495 2.11 -18.14 -3.38
C VAL A 495 3.25 -18.87 -4.09
N ALA A 496 4.09 -18.15 -4.84
CA ALA A 496 5.21 -18.75 -5.58
C ALA A 496 6.21 -19.41 -4.62
N VAL A 497 6.64 -18.71 -3.57
CA VAL A 497 7.61 -19.26 -2.60
C VAL A 497 7.00 -20.41 -1.81
N ALA A 498 5.74 -20.31 -1.38
CA ALA A 498 5.04 -21.41 -0.72
C ALA A 498 5.02 -22.68 -1.59
N ASN A 499 4.86 -22.56 -2.90
CA ASN A 499 4.92 -23.68 -3.83
C ASN A 499 6.34 -24.23 -4.02
N ILE A 500 7.35 -23.38 -4.05
CA ILE A 500 8.78 -23.79 -4.09
C ILE A 500 9.13 -24.65 -2.87
N VAL A 501 8.61 -24.31 -1.69
CA VAL A 501 8.84 -25.07 -0.43
C VAL A 501 7.81 -26.17 -0.16
N GLY A 502 6.92 -26.47 -1.12
CA GLY A 502 6.03 -27.62 -1.07
C GLY A 502 4.69 -27.44 -0.33
N LYS A 503 4.29 -26.22 0.03
CA LYS A 503 3.03 -25.92 0.76
C LYS A 503 1.75 -25.91 -0.11
N LYS A 504 1.88 -25.97 -1.45
CA LYS A 504 0.76 -26.04 -2.42
C LYS A 504 -0.31 -24.95 -2.26
N GLU A 505 0.10 -23.69 -2.16
CA GLU A 505 -0.85 -22.57 -2.07
C GLU A 505 -1.38 -22.10 -3.42
N ARG A 506 -2.63 -21.62 -3.45
CA ARG A 506 -3.27 -21.04 -4.64
C ARG A 506 -3.51 -19.55 -4.48
N TYR A 507 -3.44 -18.82 -5.59
CA TYR A 507 -3.91 -17.45 -5.73
C TYR A 507 -5.38 -17.43 -6.15
N SER A 508 -6.17 -16.60 -5.49
CA SER A 508 -7.56 -16.28 -5.83
C SER A 508 -7.66 -14.81 -6.20
N ASP A 509 -8.40 -14.50 -7.27
CA ASP A 509 -8.70 -13.15 -7.70
C ASP A 509 -10.05 -12.63 -7.20
N LYS A 510 -10.73 -13.37 -6.30
CA LYS A 510 -12.08 -13.06 -5.78
C LYS A 510 -12.17 -11.65 -5.18
N THR A 511 -11.18 -11.23 -4.40
CA THR A 511 -11.24 -10.08 -3.48
C THR A 511 -10.13 -9.05 -3.69
N VAL A 512 -9.57 -8.96 -4.90
CA VAL A 512 -8.49 -8.00 -5.20
C VAL A 512 -9.02 -6.56 -5.08
N PRO A 513 -8.56 -5.76 -4.09
CA PRO A 513 -9.02 -4.39 -3.94
C PRO A 513 -8.39 -3.47 -4.96
N ALA A 514 -9.20 -2.68 -5.65
CA ALA A 514 -8.75 -1.58 -6.49
C ALA A 514 -8.83 -0.27 -5.70
N CYS A 515 -7.68 0.36 -5.43
CA CYS A 515 -7.58 1.59 -4.67
C CYS A 515 -7.08 2.75 -5.55
N ILE A 516 -7.77 3.90 -5.49
CA ILE A 516 -7.38 5.15 -6.15
C ILE A 516 -7.33 6.25 -5.11
N TYR A 517 -6.24 7.00 -5.10
CA TYR A 517 -5.86 7.85 -3.98
C TYR A 517 -6.10 9.32 -4.30
N THR A 518 -7.11 9.60 -5.12
CA THR A 518 -7.65 10.95 -5.24
C THR A 518 -8.17 11.44 -3.89
N HIS A 519 -8.45 12.74 -3.79
CA HIS A 519 -9.24 13.28 -2.69
C HIS A 519 -10.62 13.71 -3.22
N PRO A 520 -11.74 13.08 -2.79
CA PRO A 520 -11.81 11.92 -1.89
C PRO A 520 -11.29 10.61 -2.53
N GLU A 521 -10.95 9.65 -1.66
CA GLU A 521 -10.40 8.35 -2.05
C GLU A 521 -11.47 7.43 -2.66
N ILE A 522 -11.02 6.42 -3.41
CA ILE A 522 -11.88 5.40 -4.01
C ILE A 522 -11.32 4.02 -3.69
N ALA A 523 -12.20 3.10 -3.33
CA ALA A 523 -11.87 1.70 -3.20
C ALA A 523 -13.00 0.79 -3.69
N SER A 524 -12.66 -0.32 -4.32
CA SER A 524 -13.65 -1.32 -4.74
C SER A 524 -13.12 -2.75 -4.74
N ILE A 525 -14.03 -3.70 -4.59
CA ILE A 525 -13.82 -5.14 -4.85
C ILE A 525 -15.01 -5.71 -5.61
N GLY A 526 -14.80 -6.79 -6.35
CA GLY A 526 -15.87 -7.52 -7.04
C GLY A 526 -16.48 -6.76 -8.23
N LEU A 527 -17.77 -7.02 -8.49
CA LEU A 527 -18.46 -6.56 -9.69
C LEU A 527 -19.01 -5.13 -9.54
N THR A 528 -19.01 -4.37 -10.63
CA THR A 528 -19.83 -3.15 -10.74
C THR A 528 -21.29 -3.50 -10.98
N GLU A 529 -22.19 -2.52 -10.81
CA GLU A 529 -23.61 -2.70 -11.08
C GLU A 529 -23.87 -3.08 -12.55
N GLU A 530 -23.15 -2.44 -13.47
CA GLU A 530 -23.23 -2.71 -14.91
C GLU A 530 -22.74 -4.12 -15.24
N GLN A 531 -21.66 -4.57 -14.61
CA GLN A 531 -21.12 -5.92 -14.79
C GLN A 531 -22.07 -7.00 -14.22
N ALA A 532 -22.64 -6.76 -13.03
CA ALA A 532 -23.59 -7.69 -12.41
C ALA A 532 -24.87 -7.82 -13.28
N LYS A 533 -25.41 -6.70 -13.77
CA LYS A 533 -26.53 -6.68 -14.72
C LYS A 533 -26.21 -7.39 -16.03
N ALA A 534 -25.04 -7.13 -16.62
CA ALA A 534 -24.62 -7.77 -17.87
C ALA A 534 -24.46 -9.30 -17.73
N LYS A 535 -24.12 -9.78 -16.53
CA LYS A 535 -24.05 -11.21 -16.19
C LYS A 535 -25.40 -11.82 -15.82
N GLY A 536 -26.48 -11.03 -15.75
CA GLY A 536 -27.81 -11.49 -15.34
C GLY A 536 -27.88 -11.95 -13.88
N ILE A 537 -26.99 -11.43 -13.02
CA ILE A 537 -27.00 -11.75 -11.59
C ILE A 537 -28.15 -10.96 -10.94
N ASP A 538 -28.93 -11.63 -10.09
CA ASP A 538 -29.98 -10.96 -9.33
C ASP A 538 -29.42 -10.45 -7.99
N PHE A 539 -29.47 -9.13 -7.78
CA PHE A 539 -28.87 -8.47 -6.63
C PHE A 539 -29.72 -7.29 -6.16
N ILE A 540 -29.46 -6.85 -4.93
CA ILE A 540 -29.89 -5.57 -4.39
C ILE A 540 -28.68 -4.69 -4.07
N VAL A 541 -28.93 -3.40 -3.95
CA VAL A 541 -27.89 -2.43 -3.59
C VAL A 541 -28.16 -1.93 -2.17
N GLY A 542 -27.24 -2.18 -1.24
CA GLY A 542 -27.11 -1.44 0.01
C GLY A 542 -26.30 -0.17 -0.23
N LYS A 543 -26.77 0.98 0.26
CA LYS A 543 -26.04 2.24 0.06
C LYS A 543 -26.18 3.17 1.26
N ALA A 544 -25.07 3.78 1.65
CA ALA A 544 -24.99 4.82 2.66
C ALA A 544 -24.18 6.01 2.13
N SER A 545 -24.44 7.22 2.65
CA SER A 545 -23.72 8.44 2.26
C SER A 545 -22.87 8.96 3.41
N TYR A 546 -21.67 9.45 3.09
CA TYR A 546 -20.81 10.14 4.07
C TYR A 546 -21.49 11.38 4.67
N GLY A 547 -22.48 11.98 3.98
CA GLY A 547 -23.28 13.08 4.52
C GLY A 547 -24.15 12.72 5.73
N HIS A 548 -24.28 11.45 6.09
CA HIS A 548 -24.99 10.99 7.29
C HIS A 548 -24.05 10.38 8.35
N ILE A 549 -22.74 10.37 8.10
CA ILE A 549 -21.76 9.81 9.03
C ILE A 549 -21.27 10.91 9.96
N GLY A 550 -21.50 10.76 11.26
CA GLY A 550 -21.17 11.78 12.26
C GLY A 550 -19.71 12.20 12.23
N LYS A 551 -18.78 11.24 12.08
CA LYS A 551 -17.35 11.53 11.93
C LYS A 551 -17.05 12.38 10.69
N ALA A 552 -17.65 12.04 9.55
CA ALA A 552 -17.45 12.76 8.29
C ALA A 552 -18.01 14.18 8.34
N ILE A 553 -19.14 14.39 9.02
CA ILE A 553 -19.69 15.73 9.26
C ILE A 553 -18.74 16.53 10.16
N ALA A 554 -18.24 15.93 11.24
CA ALA A 554 -17.35 16.59 12.20
C ALA A 554 -15.99 16.99 11.59
N THR A 555 -15.54 16.31 10.55
CA THR A 555 -14.29 16.59 9.83
C THR A 555 -14.49 17.30 8.50
N ASN A 556 -15.74 17.65 8.14
CA ASN A 556 -16.11 18.27 6.85
C ASN A 556 -15.74 17.41 5.62
N GLU A 557 -15.64 16.09 5.78
CA GLU A 557 -15.34 15.12 4.71
C GLU A 557 -16.60 14.34 4.29
N THR A 558 -17.69 15.06 4.01
CA THR A 558 -19.02 14.47 3.77
C THR A 558 -19.25 13.97 2.34
N GLN A 559 -18.27 14.10 1.45
CA GLN A 559 -18.42 13.72 0.05
C GLN A 559 -18.34 12.21 -0.15
N GLY A 560 -19.32 11.66 -0.87
CA GLY A 560 -19.30 10.29 -1.36
C GLY A 560 -20.23 9.33 -0.62
N PHE A 561 -19.98 8.04 -0.80
CA PHE A 561 -20.86 6.94 -0.39
C PHE A 561 -20.11 5.60 -0.31
N ALA A 562 -20.70 4.65 0.42
CA ALA A 562 -20.41 3.23 0.26
C ALA A 562 -21.60 2.53 -0.38
N LYS A 563 -21.33 1.62 -1.32
CA LYS A 563 -22.31 0.87 -2.10
C LYS A 563 -21.93 -0.61 -2.08
N LEU A 564 -22.82 -1.44 -1.54
CA LEU A 564 -22.69 -2.89 -1.48
C LEU A 564 -23.69 -3.52 -2.46
N LEU A 565 -23.18 -4.34 -3.39
CA LEU A 565 -24.00 -5.19 -4.25
C LEU A 565 -24.11 -6.54 -3.56
N VAL A 566 -25.34 -6.95 -3.28
CA VAL A 566 -25.64 -8.10 -2.45
C VAL A 566 -26.57 -9.03 -3.20
N ASP A 567 -26.21 -10.31 -3.33
CA ASP A 567 -27.09 -11.29 -3.95
C ASP A 567 -28.39 -11.47 -3.13
N LYS A 568 -29.48 -11.80 -3.81
CA LYS A 568 -30.79 -11.91 -3.13
C LYS A 568 -31.03 -13.24 -2.43
N GLU A 569 -30.32 -14.29 -2.81
CA GLU A 569 -30.55 -15.66 -2.34
C GLU A 569 -29.91 -15.85 -0.97
N PHE A 570 -28.63 -15.52 -0.83
CA PHE A 570 -27.84 -15.79 0.37
C PHE A 570 -27.43 -14.53 1.13
N GLY A 571 -27.37 -13.36 0.46
CA GLY A 571 -26.87 -12.13 1.07
C GLY A 571 -25.35 -12.00 0.99
N GLU A 572 -24.68 -12.78 0.14
CA GLU A 572 -23.28 -12.64 -0.24
C GLU A 572 -23.04 -11.29 -0.92
N ILE A 573 -21.94 -10.65 -0.55
CA ILE A 573 -21.48 -9.41 -1.16
C ILE A 573 -20.72 -9.76 -2.44
N ILE A 574 -21.28 -9.38 -3.59
CA ILE A 574 -20.70 -9.64 -4.91
C ILE A 574 -19.93 -8.44 -5.48
N GLY A 575 -20.06 -7.28 -4.83
CA GLY A 575 -19.37 -6.06 -5.24
C GLY A 575 -19.43 -4.99 -4.15
N VAL A 576 -18.35 -4.23 -4.00
CA VAL A 576 -18.22 -3.13 -3.06
C VAL A 576 -17.63 -1.95 -3.79
N HIS A 577 -18.21 -0.77 -3.60
CA HIS A 577 -17.73 0.48 -4.18
C HIS A 577 -17.82 1.58 -3.14
N VAL A 578 -16.68 2.12 -2.73
CA VAL A 578 -16.56 3.19 -1.73
C VAL A 578 -15.87 4.38 -2.38
N LEU A 579 -16.47 5.55 -2.24
CA LEU A 579 -15.90 6.85 -2.58
C LEU A 579 -16.05 7.72 -1.34
N GLY A 580 -14.96 8.23 -0.78
CA GLY A 580 -15.01 9.04 0.43
C GLY A 580 -13.70 9.04 1.21
N ALA A 581 -13.70 9.67 2.38
CA ALA A 581 -12.55 9.69 3.27
C ALA A 581 -12.16 8.27 3.71
N VAL A 582 -10.86 7.99 3.71
CA VAL A 582 -10.23 6.72 4.12
C VAL A 582 -10.84 5.47 3.46
N ALA A 583 -11.38 5.62 2.24
CA ALA A 583 -11.97 4.51 1.49
C ALA A 583 -10.95 3.38 1.26
N THR A 584 -9.68 3.71 1.05
CA THR A 584 -8.62 2.73 0.81
C THR A 584 -8.21 1.93 2.04
N ASP A 585 -8.52 2.43 3.24
CA ASP A 585 -8.34 1.69 4.49
C ASP A 585 -9.58 0.83 4.80
N ILE A 586 -10.78 1.42 4.68
CA ILE A 586 -12.07 0.77 4.99
C ILE A 586 -12.28 -0.49 4.14
N ILE A 587 -11.85 -0.49 2.89
CA ILE A 587 -12.02 -1.65 1.99
C ILE A 587 -11.39 -2.94 2.54
N SER A 588 -10.37 -2.83 3.40
CA SER A 588 -9.69 -3.97 4.00
C SER A 588 -10.63 -4.84 4.85
N GLU A 589 -11.58 -4.22 5.57
CA GLU A 589 -12.61 -4.93 6.32
C GLU A 589 -13.43 -5.84 5.39
N LEU A 590 -13.81 -5.31 4.23
CA LEU A 590 -14.64 -6.00 3.25
C LEU A 590 -13.88 -7.03 2.43
N VAL A 591 -12.57 -6.85 2.21
CA VAL A 591 -11.70 -7.89 1.63
C VAL A 591 -11.73 -9.14 2.52
N VAL A 592 -11.49 -8.97 3.83
CA VAL A 592 -11.50 -10.09 4.79
C VAL A 592 -12.89 -10.72 4.87
N ALA A 593 -13.95 -9.91 4.95
CA ALA A 593 -15.32 -10.40 5.02
C ALA A 593 -15.69 -11.28 3.81
N VAL A 594 -15.38 -10.83 2.58
CA VAL A 594 -15.71 -11.58 1.36
C VAL A 594 -14.85 -12.83 1.18
N ASP A 595 -13.58 -12.80 1.62
CA ASP A 595 -12.71 -13.98 1.63
C ASP A 595 -13.20 -15.06 2.60
N LEU A 596 -13.78 -14.64 3.73
CA LEU A 596 -14.39 -15.53 4.72
C LEU A 596 -15.85 -15.88 4.41
N GLU A 597 -16.37 -15.49 3.24
CA GLU A 597 -17.76 -15.72 2.82
C GLU A 597 -18.80 -15.16 3.80
N THR A 598 -18.45 -14.08 4.49
CA THR A 598 -19.34 -13.34 5.39
C THR A 598 -20.48 -12.71 4.58
N THR A 599 -21.72 -12.83 5.06
CA THR A 599 -22.88 -12.22 4.40
C THR A 599 -23.12 -10.80 4.92
N VAL A 600 -23.97 -10.04 4.23
CA VAL A 600 -24.35 -8.69 4.65
C VAL A 600 -25.04 -8.68 6.02
N TYR A 601 -25.62 -9.81 6.46
CA TYR A 601 -26.29 -9.91 7.75
C TYR A 601 -25.28 -9.84 8.90
N GLU A 602 -24.18 -10.60 8.84
CA GLU A 602 -23.15 -10.54 9.89
C GLU A 602 -22.50 -9.15 9.97
N ILE A 603 -22.31 -8.46 8.83
CA ILE A 603 -21.78 -7.08 8.84
C ILE A 603 -22.79 -6.11 9.49
N ALA A 604 -24.08 -6.27 9.23
CA ALA A 604 -25.12 -5.42 9.82
C ALA A 604 -25.32 -5.67 11.33
N ASP A 605 -25.03 -6.89 11.81
CA ASP A 605 -25.12 -7.27 13.22
C ASP A 605 -23.83 -6.96 14.01
N ALA A 606 -22.69 -6.78 13.31
CA ALA A 606 -21.43 -6.41 13.92
C ALA A 606 -21.51 -5.01 14.57
N ILE A 607 -20.77 -4.84 15.67
CA ILE A 607 -20.63 -3.57 16.37
C ILE A 607 -19.48 -2.80 15.73
N HIS A 608 -19.78 -1.79 14.92
CA HIS A 608 -18.80 -0.84 14.41
C HIS A 608 -18.49 0.24 15.46
N PRO A 609 -17.22 0.65 15.59
CA PRO A 609 -16.84 1.70 16.53
C PRO A 609 -17.47 3.06 16.14
N HIS A 610 -17.89 3.84 17.14
CA HIS A 610 -18.53 5.15 16.95
C HIS A 610 -17.82 6.26 17.75
N PRO A 611 -17.63 7.47 17.17
CA PRO A 611 -17.87 7.82 15.77
C PRO A 611 -16.67 7.48 14.88
N THR A 612 -16.89 6.81 13.75
CA THR A 612 -15.84 6.48 12.78
C THR A 612 -16.33 6.57 11.33
N TYR A 613 -15.40 6.59 10.37
CA TYR A 613 -15.76 6.49 8.95
C TYR A 613 -16.24 5.08 8.57
N SER A 614 -15.78 4.03 9.26
CA SER A 614 -16.15 2.64 8.93
C SER A 614 -17.63 2.34 9.19
N GLU A 615 -18.33 3.14 10.00
CA GLU A 615 -19.79 3.09 10.14
C GLU A 615 -20.53 3.20 8.78
N ILE A 616 -19.90 3.77 7.74
CA ILE A 616 -20.47 3.81 6.39
C ILE A 616 -20.75 2.40 5.82
N VAL A 617 -19.90 1.42 6.15
CA VAL A 617 -20.05 0.02 5.73
C VAL A 617 -21.25 -0.58 6.43
N TRP A 618 -21.34 -0.37 7.74
CA TRP A 618 -22.45 -0.82 8.58
C TRP A 618 -23.80 -0.25 8.13
N GLU A 619 -23.87 1.06 7.87
CA GLU A 619 -25.08 1.70 7.36
C GLU A 619 -25.48 1.16 5.97
N ALA A 620 -24.51 0.91 5.08
CA ALA A 620 -24.78 0.32 3.78
C ALA A 620 -25.28 -1.14 3.91
N ALA A 621 -24.72 -1.91 4.85
CA ALA A 621 -25.13 -3.28 5.15
C ALA A 621 -26.56 -3.32 5.74
N ARG A 622 -26.86 -2.48 6.72
CA ARG A 622 -28.23 -2.34 7.28
C ARG A 622 -29.24 -1.93 6.23
N ASN A 623 -28.86 -1.02 5.32
CA ASN A 623 -29.69 -0.65 4.18
C ASN A 623 -30.00 -1.85 3.27
N ALA A 624 -29.00 -2.69 2.98
CA ALA A 624 -29.18 -3.92 2.20
C ALA A 624 -30.08 -4.93 2.92
N VAL A 625 -29.82 -5.22 4.20
CA VAL A 625 -30.63 -6.14 5.03
C VAL A 625 -32.10 -5.71 5.07
N ALA A 626 -32.37 -4.41 5.26
CA ALA A 626 -33.73 -3.90 5.25
C ALA A 626 -34.45 -4.13 3.91
N LYS A 627 -33.74 -4.11 2.78
CA LYS A 627 -34.29 -4.42 1.45
C LYS A 627 -34.51 -5.92 1.26
N LEU A 628 -33.56 -6.77 1.66
CA LEU A 628 -33.71 -8.23 1.61
C LEU A 628 -34.91 -8.70 2.43
N ASN A 629 -35.10 -8.15 3.64
CA ASN A 629 -36.24 -8.47 4.49
C ASN A 629 -37.59 -8.05 3.88
N LYS A 630 -37.62 -7.00 3.04
CA LYS A 630 -38.83 -6.62 2.31
C LYS A 630 -39.15 -7.56 1.15
N LEU A 631 -38.15 -8.19 0.54
CA LEU A 631 -38.34 -9.16 -0.54
C LEU A 631 -38.82 -10.54 -0.05
N LYS A 632 -38.56 -10.86 1.22
CA LYS A 632 -39.01 -12.10 1.89
C LYS A 632 -40.47 -12.02 2.37
N LYS A 633 -41.05 -10.82 2.44
CA LYS A 633 -42.45 -10.56 2.79
C LYS A 633 -43.29 -10.47 1.53
#